data_AF-A0A8T7A662-F1
#
_entry.id   AF-A0A8T7A662-F1
#
_cell.length_a   1.000
_cell.length_b   1.000
_cell.length_c   1.000
_cell.angle_alpha   90.00
_cell.angle_beta   90.00
_cell.angle_gamma   90.00
#
_symmetry.space_group_name_H-M   'P 1'
#
loop_
_entity.id
_entity.type
_entity.pdbx_description
1 polymer ?
#
loop_
_entity_poly.entity_id
_entity_poly.type
_entity_poly.pdbx_seq_one_letter_code
_entity_poly.pdbx_strand_id
1 'polypeptide(L)'
;MSNASTFSVISTGQIHDDFGLADVQQSFAKLFKITPEKASAYVGVQKILKKDLEHTKAQALKSRLESIGMVIALKEHKPAAVSDPKALSIEEMAPAKEDTTMTCPKCNLRQEKAEQCSGCGVYVNKLLAPDQSAANIASVSTPALKNPNSEADIKLGSNQNTNETKANATTITQSISVNKDKSLNIVGVAAAAGAAVVGALLWKYITVWFGYEFAIIAIGIGAAVGIAAVMFESEGIATGVICAVFTLLSIFGGKYMATSSLQESWAHDITSAIAGEEEIYQKYYQQDLKAAEAFGDGIEDKEKLIAFLNDHGYLEIYAVDEISDAEIADFNEFVVPHLKRISETNPSFEEWLKGSFEENIKDLPTATLMFADFGIMGIVFLFLGIGTAFKMGMGGD
;
A
#
# COMPACT_ATOMS: atom_id res chain seq x y z
N MET A 1 17.49 -35.37 6.68
CA MET A 1 16.93 -34.07 7.10
C MET A 1 15.84 -34.35 8.11
N SER A 2 16.01 -33.92 9.36
CA SER A 2 15.01 -34.12 10.41
C SER A 2 13.75 -33.29 10.10
N ASN A 3 12.61 -33.96 9.95
CA ASN A 3 11.29 -33.33 9.90
C ASN A 3 11.09 -32.52 11.18
N ALA A 4 11.35 -31.22 11.14
CA ALA A 4 11.10 -30.32 12.26
C ALA A 4 9.59 -30.08 12.34
N SER A 5 8.96 -30.52 13.43
CA SER A 5 7.56 -30.17 13.71
C SER A 5 7.41 -28.65 13.76
N THR A 6 6.43 -28.12 13.03
CA THR A 6 6.05 -26.71 13.10
C THR A 6 4.95 -26.53 14.14
N PHE A 7 4.91 -25.36 14.79
CA PHE A 7 3.98 -25.05 15.86
C PHE A 7 3.17 -23.81 15.51
N SER A 8 1.89 -23.84 15.85
CA SER A 8 1.01 -22.67 15.78
C SER A 8 0.79 -22.12 17.18
N VAL A 9 0.88 -20.79 17.29
CA VAL A 9 0.65 -20.03 18.53
C VAL A 9 -0.76 -19.47 18.51
N ILE A 10 -1.59 -19.95 19.41
CA ILE A 10 -3.04 -19.69 19.44
C ILE A 10 -3.38 -18.94 20.74
N SER A 11 -4.01 -17.77 20.61
CA SER A 11 -4.67 -17.10 21.73
C SER A 11 -5.94 -17.87 22.08
N THR A 12 -6.15 -18.25 23.33
CA THR A 12 -7.37 -18.95 23.77
C THR A 12 -8.54 -17.99 24.03
N GLY A 13 -8.31 -16.68 23.92
CA GLY A 13 -9.29 -15.65 24.30
C GLY A 13 -9.39 -15.41 25.81
N GLN A 14 -8.70 -16.21 26.64
CA GLN A 14 -8.66 -16.02 28.09
C GLN A 14 -7.46 -15.16 28.51
N ILE A 15 -7.65 -14.45 29.62
CA ILE A 15 -6.66 -13.57 30.25
C ILE A 15 -6.42 -14.09 31.66
N HIS A 16 -5.17 -14.05 32.13
CA HIS A 16 -4.84 -14.40 33.49
C HIS A 16 -5.54 -13.45 34.48
N ASP A 17 -6.11 -14.00 35.55
CA ASP A 17 -6.90 -13.26 36.55
C ASP A 17 -6.14 -12.09 37.21
N ASP A 18 -4.80 -12.13 37.19
CA ASP A 18 -3.91 -11.09 37.71
C ASP A 18 -3.81 -9.83 36.80
N PHE A 19 -4.38 -9.86 35.59
CA PHE A 19 -4.26 -8.79 34.59
C PHE A 19 -5.63 -8.24 34.15
N GLY A 20 -5.74 -6.92 34.07
CA GLY A 20 -6.91 -6.24 33.52
C GLY A 20 -6.93 -6.25 31.98
N LEU A 21 -8.11 -6.45 31.38
CA LEU A 21 -8.30 -6.47 29.92
C LEU A 21 -7.68 -5.26 29.20
N ALA A 22 -7.86 -4.06 29.75
CA ALA A 22 -7.31 -2.82 29.19
C ALA A 22 -5.77 -2.78 29.23
N ASP A 23 -5.16 -3.29 30.31
CA ASP A 23 -3.71 -3.33 30.49
C ASP A 23 -3.06 -4.35 29.55
N VAL A 24 -3.73 -5.49 29.33
CA VAL A 24 -3.31 -6.51 28.35
C VAL A 24 -3.40 -5.95 26.93
N GLN A 25 -4.48 -5.25 26.58
CA GLN A 25 -4.63 -4.60 25.27
C GLN A 25 -3.54 -3.56 25.02
N GLN A 26 -3.21 -2.73 26.00
CA GLN A 26 -2.13 -1.74 25.88
C GLN A 26 -0.76 -2.39 25.75
N SER A 27 -0.50 -3.45 26.53
CA SER A 27 0.75 -4.21 26.48
C SER A 27 0.93 -4.94 25.15
N PHE A 28 -0.16 -5.52 24.62
CA PHE A 28 -0.19 -6.14 23.30
C PHE A 28 0.04 -5.11 22.19
N ALA A 29 -0.65 -3.96 22.25
CA ALA A 29 -0.47 -2.86 21.30
C ALA A 29 1.00 -2.40 21.24
N LYS A 30 1.65 -2.29 22.40
CA LYS A 30 3.07 -1.93 22.49
C LYS A 30 4.00 -3.02 21.94
N LEU A 31 3.71 -4.28 22.21
CA LEU A 31 4.51 -5.42 21.75
C LEU A 31 4.50 -5.55 20.22
N PHE A 32 3.31 -5.36 19.62
CA PHE A 32 3.11 -5.48 18.17
C PHE A 32 3.17 -4.14 17.41
N LYS A 33 3.37 -3.02 18.12
CA LYS A 33 3.41 -1.65 17.58
C LYS A 33 2.15 -1.29 16.79
N ILE A 34 0.99 -1.70 17.30
CA ILE A 34 -0.33 -1.37 16.76
C ILE A 34 -1.07 -0.40 17.71
N THR A 35 -2.21 0.16 17.27
CA THR A 35 -3.03 1.00 18.15
C THR A 35 -3.82 0.15 19.15
N PRO A 36 -4.16 0.68 20.35
CA PRO A 36 -4.98 -0.03 21.32
C PRO A 36 -6.35 -0.45 20.78
N GLU A 37 -6.98 0.33 19.88
CA GLU A 37 -8.26 -0.06 19.27
C GLU A 37 -8.11 -1.27 18.34
N LYS A 38 -6.95 -1.44 17.70
CA LYS A 38 -6.68 -2.65 16.92
C LYS A 38 -6.37 -3.84 17.82
N ALA A 39 -5.77 -3.62 18.99
CA ALA A 39 -5.44 -4.68 19.93
C ALA A 39 -6.67 -5.37 20.55
N SER A 40 -7.79 -4.66 20.70
CA SER A 40 -9.04 -5.25 21.20
C SER A 40 -9.63 -6.32 20.28
N ALA A 41 -9.24 -6.36 19.00
CA ALA A 41 -9.63 -7.42 18.07
C ALA A 41 -8.83 -8.72 18.23
N TYR A 42 -7.75 -8.70 19.04
CA TYR A 42 -6.87 -9.85 19.26
C TYR A 42 -6.86 -10.34 20.71
N VAL A 43 -7.11 -9.43 21.67
CA VAL A 43 -7.15 -9.74 23.10
C VAL A 43 -8.60 -10.01 23.52
N GLY A 44 -8.86 -11.19 24.09
CA GLY A 44 -10.21 -11.63 24.48
C GLY A 44 -10.93 -12.51 23.45
N VAL A 45 -10.33 -12.73 22.28
CA VAL A 45 -10.87 -13.57 21.21
C VAL A 45 -9.91 -14.74 20.94
N GLN A 46 -10.46 -15.92 20.69
CA GLN A 46 -9.67 -17.07 20.29
C GLN A 46 -9.18 -16.89 18.84
N LYS A 47 -7.87 -16.79 18.65
CA LYS A 47 -7.30 -16.50 17.30
C LYS A 47 -5.88 -17.02 17.17
N ILE A 48 -5.52 -17.49 15.97
CA ILE A 48 -4.12 -17.82 15.66
C ILE A 48 -3.34 -16.54 15.44
N LEU A 49 -2.33 -16.33 16.26
CA LEU A 49 -1.45 -15.18 16.17
C LEU A 49 -0.33 -15.43 15.15
N LYS A 50 0.15 -16.68 15.06
CA LYS A 50 1.19 -17.06 14.10
C LYS A 50 1.25 -18.58 13.86
N LYS A 51 1.38 -18.99 12.60
CA LYS A 51 1.58 -20.38 12.16
C LYS A 51 3.04 -20.65 11.79
N ASP A 52 3.37 -21.92 11.60
CA ASP A 52 4.62 -22.41 11.03
C ASP A 52 5.89 -21.93 11.76
N LEU A 53 5.81 -21.86 13.09
CA LEU A 53 6.95 -21.51 13.93
C LEU A 53 7.73 -22.76 14.34
N GLU A 54 9.05 -22.67 14.29
CA GLU A 54 9.93 -23.61 14.95
C GLU A 54 9.66 -23.60 16.47
N HIS A 55 9.76 -24.77 17.12
CA HIS A 55 9.44 -24.94 18.56
C HIS A 55 10.05 -23.87 19.46
N THR A 56 11.32 -23.54 19.25
CA THR A 56 12.07 -22.52 20.02
C THR A 56 11.43 -21.13 19.92
N LYS A 57 11.02 -20.74 18.71
CA LYS A 57 10.35 -19.45 18.43
C LYS A 57 8.91 -19.44 18.94
N ALA A 58 8.21 -20.56 18.82
CA ALA A 58 6.85 -20.72 19.31
C ALA A 58 6.80 -20.60 20.84
N GLN A 59 7.75 -21.24 21.56
CA GLN A 59 7.88 -21.11 23.02
C GLN A 59 8.29 -19.69 23.45
N ALA A 60 9.20 -19.04 22.73
CA ALA A 60 9.59 -17.66 23.02
C ALA A 60 8.42 -16.68 22.85
N LEU A 61 7.62 -16.86 21.80
CA LEU A 61 6.42 -16.04 21.56
C LEU A 61 5.34 -16.32 22.61
N LYS A 62 5.10 -17.60 22.95
CA LYS A 62 4.22 -18.01 24.05
C LYS A 62 4.59 -17.32 25.35
N SER A 63 5.85 -17.43 25.77
CA SER A 63 6.32 -16.87 27.04
C SER A 63 6.16 -15.34 27.08
N ARG A 64 6.39 -14.65 25.96
CA ARG A 64 6.19 -13.19 25.87
C ARG A 64 4.72 -12.80 25.96
N LEU A 65 3.83 -13.55 25.32
CA LEU A 65 2.39 -13.29 25.35
C LEU A 65 1.77 -13.64 26.72
N GLU A 66 2.24 -14.70 27.37
CA GLU A 66 1.85 -15.03 28.75
C GLU A 66 2.35 -13.98 29.75
N SER A 67 3.56 -13.42 29.54
CA SER A 67 4.09 -12.36 30.40
C SER A 67 3.29 -11.04 30.37
N ILE A 68 2.46 -10.84 29.35
CA ILE A 68 1.53 -9.70 29.26
C ILE A 68 0.10 -10.08 29.65
N GLY A 69 -0.11 -11.28 30.20
CA GLY A 69 -1.39 -11.72 30.76
C GLY A 69 -2.28 -12.54 29.82
N MET A 70 -1.85 -12.91 28.60
CA MET A 70 -2.67 -13.74 27.69
C MET A 70 -2.46 -15.24 27.93
N VAL A 71 -3.52 -16.04 27.85
CA VAL A 71 -3.41 -17.51 27.89
C VAL A 71 -3.19 -18.04 26.47
N ILE A 72 -2.08 -18.74 26.26
CA ILE A 72 -1.63 -19.16 24.92
C ILE A 72 -1.50 -20.69 24.81
N ALA A 73 -2.16 -21.26 23.82
CA ALA A 73 -2.02 -22.67 23.45
C ALA A 73 -1.02 -22.84 22.30
N LEU A 74 -0.15 -23.85 22.42
CA LEU A 74 0.72 -24.30 21.35
C LEU A 74 0.15 -25.58 20.74
N LYS A 75 -0.06 -25.58 19.43
CA LYS A 75 -0.49 -26.77 18.68
C LYS A 75 0.63 -27.19 17.74
N GLU A 76 1.10 -28.42 17.91
CA GLU A 76 2.09 -29.04 17.03
C GLU A 76 1.42 -29.52 15.74
N HIS A 77 2.00 -29.15 14.60
CA HIS A 77 1.68 -29.69 13.29
C HIS A 77 2.77 -30.68 12.91
N LYS A 78 2.47 -31.96 13.07
CA LYS A 78 3.31 -33.03 12.55
C LYS A 78 3.12 -33.08 11.02
N PRO A 79 4.19 -33.01 10.21
CA PRO A 79 4.06 -33.31 8.79
C PRO A 79 3.51 -34.73 8.65
N ALA A 80 2.46 -34.91 7.83
CA ALA A 80 1.92 -36.23 7.53
C ALA A 80 3.08 -37.13 7.07
N ALA A 81 3.29 -38.24 7.77
CA ALA A 81 4.40 -39.14 7.52
C ALA A 81 4.23 -39.79 6.14
N VAL A 82 5.01 -39.32 5.17
CA VAL A 82 5.30 -40.09 3.95
C VAL A 82 6.24 -41.20 4.39
N SER A 83 5.77 -42.44 4.26
CA SER A 83 6.53 -43.65 4.55
C SER A 83 7.78 -43.74 3.66
N ASP A 84 8.95 -43.79 4.31
CA ASP A 84 10.24 -44.15 3.73
C ASP A 84 10.18 -45.50 2.99
N PRO A 85 11.05 -45.70 1.98
CA PRO A 85 12.23 -46.49 2.32
C PRO A 85 13.54 -46.01 1.68
N LYS A 86 14.56 -46.02 2.54
CA LYS A 86 15.86 -46.70 2.37
C LYS A 86 17.10 -45.79 2.38
N ALA A 87 17.86 -46.00 3.45
CA ALA A 87 19.14 -45.39 3.77
C ALA A 87 20.24 -45.68 2.76
N LEU A 88 21.11 -44.69 2.56
CA LEU A 88 22.54 -44.86 2.30
C LEU A 88 23.30 -43.66 2.88
N SER A 89 24.19 -43.98 3.81
CA SER A 89 25.13 -43.14 4.53
C SER A 89 26.33 -42.76 3.66
N ILE A 90 26.79 -41.51 3.72
CA ILE A 90 28.18 -41.13 3.40
C ILE A 90 28.68 -40.10 4.42
N GLU A 91 29.92 -40.34 4.84
CA GLU A 91 30.68 -39.70 5.90
C GLU A 91 31.12 -38.26 5.63
N GLU A 92 31.43 -37.65 6.76
CA GLU A 92 31.88 -36.31 7.09
C GLU A 92 33.27 -35.96 6.54
N MET A 93 33.44 -34.75 6.02
CA MET A 93 34.75 -34.09 5.88
C MET A 93 34.60 -32.58 6.10
N ALA A 94 35.19 -32.10 7.19
CA ALA A 94 35.30 -30.69 7.55
C ALA A 94 36.43 -29.97 6.78
N PRO A 95 36.31 -28.65 6.58
CA PRO A 95 37.49 -27.81 6.56
C PRO A 95 37.44 -26.57 7.48
N ALA A 96 38.64 -26.26 7.98
CA ALA A 96 39.21 -25.09 8.64
C ALA A 96 38.33 -23.85 8.98
N LYS A 97 38.37 -23.47 10.26
CA LYS A 97 37.84 -22.24 10.87
C LYS A 97 38.57 -20.99 10.38
N GLU A 98 37.90 -20.17 9.58
CA GLU A 98 38.06 -18.72 9.62
C GLU A 98 37.10 -18.14 10.66
N ASP A 99 37.49 -17.06 11.33
CA ASP A 99 36.68 -16.43 12.39
C ASP A 99 35.50 -15.67 11.73
N THR A 100 34.43 -16.42 11.43
CA THR A 100 33.22 -15.93 10.75
C THR A 100 32.28 -15.20 11.71
N THR A 101 32.71 -14.85 12.93
CA THR A 101 31.84 -14.25 13.94
C THR A 101 31.87 -12.71 13.89
N MET A 102 30.70 -12.08 13.98
CA MET A 102 30.52 -10.65 14.12
C MET A 102 29.70 -10.34 15.37
N THR A 103 29.88 -9.15 15.94
CA THR A 103 29.04 -8.66 17.06
C THR A 103 28.13 -7.56 16.55
N CYS A 104 26.82 -7.69 16.79
CA CYS A 104 25.86 -6.68 16.36
C CYS A 104 26.03 -5.39 17.18
N PRO A 105 26.24 -4.21 16.56
CA PRO A 105 26.45 -2.96 17.29
C PRO A 105 25.19 -2.43 17.97
N LYS A 106 24.01 -3.00 17.68
CA LYS A 106 22.73 -2.54 18.28
C LYS A 106 22.36 -3.31 19.54
N CYS A 107 22.52 -4.63 19.55
CA CYS A 107 22.11 -5.48 20.67
C CYS A 107 23.25 -6.28 21.32
N ASN A 108 24.49 -6.09 20.84
CA ASN A 108 25.69 -6.79 21.30
C ASN A 108 25.66 -8.33 21.17
N LEU A 109 24.76 -8.89 20.37
CA LEU A 109 24.73 -10.32 20.10
C LEU A 109 25.92 -10.73 19.21
N ARG A 110 26.71 -11.70 19.67
CA ARG A 110 27.78 -12.35 18.89
C ARG A 110 27.18 -13.49 18.07
N GLN A 111 27.35 -13.43 16.76
CA GLN A 111 26.70 -14.30 15.77
C GLN A 111 27.62 -14.52 14.56
N GLU A 112 27.30 -15.47 13.69
CA GLU A 112 27.99 -15.60 12.40
C GLU A 112 27.71 -14.41 11.49
N LYS A 113 28.63 -14.12 10.57
CA LYS A 113 28.57 -12.98 9.67
C LYS A 113 27.35 -13.11 8.75
N ALA A 114 26.35 -12.26 8.96
CA ALA A 114 25.11 -12.25 8.22
C ALA A 114 24.70 -10.82 7.90
N GLU A 115 23.98 -10.61 6.80
CA GLU A 115 23.49 -9.28 6.42
C GLU A 115 22.50 -8.70 7.44
N GLN A 116 21.84 -9.56 8.21
CA GLN A 116 20.86 -9.21 9.23
C GLN A 116 21.19 -9.87 10.57
N CYS A 117 21.06 -9.12 11.66
CA CYS A 117 21.26 -9.67 12.99
C CYS A 117 20.13 -10.61 13.40
N SER A 118 20.49 -11.85 13.74
CA SER A 118 19.61 -12.91 14.25
C SER A 118 18.89 -12.55 15.55
N GLY A 119 19.45 -11.65 16.36
CA GLY A 119 18.86 -11.22 17.63
C GLY A 119 17.84 -10.10 17.50
N CYS A 120 18.19 -9.01 16.80
CA CYS A 120 17.37 -7.80 16.74
C CYS A 120 16.82 -7.45 15.35
N GLY A 121 17.13 -8.25 14.32
CA GLY A 121 16.60 -8.10 12.96
C GLY A 121 17.12 -6.90 12.18
N VAL A 122 18.19 -6.23 12.62
CA VAL A 122 18.73 -5.06 11.90
C VAL A 122 19.77 -5.50 10.88
N TYR A 123 19.70 -4.90 9.69
CA TYR A 123 20.68 -5.12 8.62
C TYR A 123 22.02 -4.46 8.96
N VAL A 124 23.08 -5.25 9.09
CA VAL A 124 24.38 -4.80 9.58
C VAL A 124 25.09 -3.91 8.55
N ASN A 125 24.83 -4.14 7.27
CA ASN A 125 25.38 -3.35 6.15
C ASN A 125 24.91 -1.88 6.18
N LYS A 126 23.78 -1.58 6.85
CA LYS A 126 23.23 -0.23 6.98
C LYS A 126 23.82 0.57 8.15
N LEU A 127 24.55 -0.10 9.06
CA LEU A 127 25.15 0.49 10.26
C LEU A 127 26.65 0.72 10.11
N LEU A 128 27.30 0.08 9.13
CA LEU A 128 28.74 0.15 8.85
C LEU A 128 29.09 1.12 7.70
N ALA A 129 28.13 1.92 7.22
CA ALA A 129 28.44 2.99 6.28
C ALA A 129 29.36 4.00 6.99
N PRO A 130 30.58 4.26 6.48
CA PRO A 130 31.50 5.19 7.12
C PRO A 130 30.88 6.59 7.19
N ASP A 131 30.94 7.18 8.39
CA ASP A 131 30.57 8.56 8.68
C ASP A 131 31.27 9.54 7.72
N GLN A 132 30.57 9.94 6.66
CA GLN A 132 30.87 11.18 5.91
C GLN A 132 30.00 12.34 6.41
N SER A 133 29.75 12.40 7.72
CA SER A 133 29.06 13.54 8.34
C SER A 133 29.63 13.89 9.72
N ALA A 134 30.95 14.01 9.77
CA ALA A 134 31.66 14.63 10.90
C ALA A 134 32.79 15.55 10.40
N ALA A 135 32.44 16.58 9.62
CA ALA A 135 33.28 17.76 9.42
C ALA A 135 32.45 18.91 8.80
N ASN A 136 31.71 19.64 9.64
CA ASN A 136 31.56 21.10 9.54
C ASN A 136 30.64 21.62 10.66
N ILE A 137 31.23 21.77 11.85
CA ILE A 137 30.86 22.86 12.75
C ILE A 137 31.92 23.93 12.56
N ALA A 138 31.63 24.94 11.75
CA ALA A 138 32.18 26.28 11.91
C ALA A 138 31.32 27.28 11.11
N SER A 139 30.70 28.20 11.85
CA SER A 139 30.34 29.57 11.45
C SER A 139 29.38 29.76 10.27
N VAL A 140 28.17 30.28 10.52
CA VAL A 140 27.74 31.64 10.10
C VAL A 140 26.51 32.07 10.91
N SER A 141 26.55 33.34 11.26
CA SER A 141 25.83 34.08 12.29
C SER A 141 24.35 34.39 12.01
N THR A 142 23.61 34.50 13.11
CA THR A 142 22.27 35.08 13.27
C THR A 142 22.22 36.56 12.89
N PRO A 143 21.18 37.07 12.21
CA PRO A 143 20.85 38.48 12.24
C PRO A 143 19.75 38.77 13.27
N ALA A 144 20.05 39.77 14.09
CA ALA A 144 19.26 40.28 15.20
C ALA A 144 17.97 41.00 14.75
N LEU A 145 16.84 40.64 15.37
CA LEU A 145 15.63 41.45 15.41
C LEU A 145 15.80 42.51 16.50
N LYS A 146 15.91 43.77 16.09
CA LYS A 146 15.83 44.95 16.98
C LYS A 146 14.36 45.24 17.30
N ASN A 147 14.05 45.18 18.58
CA ASN A 147 12.95 45.90 19.21
C ASN A 147 13.27 47.41 19.18
N PRO A 148 12.26 48.29 19.17
CA PRO A 148 12.11 49.14 20.35
C PRO A 148 10.65 49.32 20.81
N ASN A 149 10.48 49.21 22.13
CA ASN A 149 9.36 49.74 22.89
C ASN A 149 9.26 51.27 22.72
N SER A 150 8.04 51.79 22.66
CA SER A 150 7.71 53.08 23.27
C SER A 150 6.27 53.06 23.75
N GLU A 151 6.13 53.47 25.00
CA GLU A 151 4.92 53.71 25.77
C GLU A 151 4.01 54.76 25.11
N ALA A 152 2.69 54.60 25.24
CA ALA A 152 1.75 55.73 25.35
C ALA A 152 0.37 55.24 25.82
N ASP A 153 0.11 55.48 27.10
CA ASP A 153 -1.14 55.97 27.72
C ASP A 153 -2.50 55.58 27.13
N ILE A 154 -3.19 54.77 27.91
CA ILE A 154 -4.65 54.66 27.94
C ILE A 154 -5.22 55.99 28.46
N LYS A 155 -5.86 56.78 27.59
CA LYS A 155 -6.84 57.80 28.00
C LYS A 155 -8.23 57.43 27.52
N LEU A 156 -9.02 57.04 28.51
CA LEU A 156 -10.46 56.95 28.52
C LEU A 156 -11.05 58.35 28.21
N GLY A 157 -11.69 58.49 27.06
CA GLY A 157 -12.32 59.73 26.61
C GLY A 157 -13.71 59.44 26.06
N SER A 158 -14.70 59.56 26.94
CA SER A 158 -16.12 59.66 26.60
C SER A 158 -16.34 60.78 25.58
N ASN A 159 -17.02 60.48 24.48
CA ASN A 159 -17.81 61.51 23.80
C ASN A 159 -19.06 60.91 23.15
N GLN A 160 -20.18 61.13 23.83
CA GLN A 160 -21.51 61.03 23.26
C GLN A 160 -21.66 62.13 22.22
N ASN A 161 -22.05 61.76 21.00
CA ASN A 161 -22.86 62.64 20.16
C ASN A 161 -23.79 61.79 19.31
N THR A 162 -25.03 61.74 19.79
CA THR A 162 -26.24 61.55 19.01
C THR A 162 -26.28 62.55 17.86
N ASN A 163 -26.48 62.06 16.64
CA ASN A 163 -27.31 62.74 15.66
C ASN A 163 -27.88 61.71 14.70
N GLU A 164 -29.19 61.54 14.80
CA GLU A 164 -30.03 60.96 13.77
C GLU A 164 -29.80 61.71 12.46
N THR A 165 -29.48 61.00 11.38
CA THR A 165 -29.94 61.42 10.05
C THR A 165 -30.23 60.20 9.19
N LYS A 166 -31.53 60.03 8.97
CA LYS A 166 -32.22 59.42 7.83
C LYS A 166 -31.36 59.00 6.64
N ALA A 167 -31.66 57.76 6.21
CA ALA A 167 -31.82 57.34 4.83
C ALA A 167 -30.79 57.84 3.81
N ASN A 168 -29.82 56.97 3.50
CA ASN A 168 -29.45 56.72 2.11
C ASN A 168 -29.12 55.23 1.97
N ALA A 169 -30.05 54.49 1.37
CA ALA A 169 -29.75 53.22 0.76
C ALA A 169 -28.84 53.50 -0.45
N THR A 170 -27.55 53.66 -0.17
CA THR A 170 -26.52 53.61 -1.20
C THR A 170 -26.43 52.17 -1.64
N THR A 171 -27.22 51.85 -2.68
CA THR A 171 -27.06 50.65 -3.48
C THR A 171 -25.59 50.57 -3.88
N ILE A 172 -24.84 49.69 -3.22
CA ILE A 172 -23.51 49.25 -3.66
C ILE A 172 -23.76 48.34 -4.86
N THR A 173 -24.18 48.95 -5.98
CA THR A 173 -23.98 48.37 -7.29
C THR A 173 -22.51 48.61 -7.60
N GLN A 174 -21.62 47.83 -6.97
CA GLN A 174 -20.33 47.55 -7.58
C GLN A 174 -20.64 46.79 -8.84
N SER A 175 -20.87 47.53 -9.92
CA SER A 175 -20.76 47.00 -11.27
C SER A 175 -19.36 46.40 -11.35
N ILE A 176 -19.29 45.07 -11.29
CA ILE A 176 -18.15 44.32 -11.78
C ILE A 176 -18.04 44.77 -13.23
N SER A 177 -17.21 45.78 -13.46
CA SER A 177 -16.74 46.13 -14.78
C SER A 177 -15.94 44.93 -15.22
N VAL A 178 -16.63 43.99 -15.89
CA VAL A 178 -16.04 42.86 -16.61
C VAL A 178 -15.03 43.51 -17.54
N ASN A 179 -13.78 43.48 -17.10
CA ASN A 179 -12.70 44.22 -17.70
C ASN A 179 -12.55 43.66 -19.11
N LYS A 180 -12.60 44.55 -20.09
CA LYS A 180 -12.62 44.27 -21.52
C LYS A 180 -11.65 43.12 -21.84
N ASP A 181 -12.22 41.97 -22.15
CA ASP A 181 -11.53 40.68 -22.26
C ASP A 181 -10.26 40.79 -23.10
N LYS A 182 -9.10 40.44 -22.54
CA LYS A 182 -7.96 40.02 -23.36
C LYS A 182 -8.48 38.85 -24.20
N SER A 183 -8.57 39.06 -25.52
CA SER A 183 -9.24 38.14 -26.42
C SER A 183 -8.52 36.80 -26.45
N LEU A 184 -9.28 35.72 -26.26
CA LEU A 184 -8.80 34.34 -26.36
C LEU A 184 -8.06 34.12 -27.69
N ASN A 185 -6.75 33.92 -27.65
CA ASN A 185 -5.96 33.66 -28.85
C ASN A 185 -6.00 32.16 -29.18
N ILE A 186 -6.63 31.80 -30.29
CA ILE A 186 -6.77 30.41 -30.73
C ILE A 186 -5.41 29.72 -30.94
N VAL A 187 -4.39 30.49 -31.33
CA VAL A 187 -3.02 29.97 -31.52
C VAL A 187 -2.43 29.52 -30.18
N GLY A 188 -2.58 30.32 -29.12
CA GLY A 188 -2.12 29.94 -27.79
C GLY A 188 -2.90 28.77 -27.18
N VAL A 189 -4.21 28.69 -27.45
CA VAL A 189 -5.01 27.50 -27.07
C VAL A 189 -4.49 26.24 -27.77
N ALA A 190 -4.19 26.32 -29.07
CA ALA A 190 -3.63 25.19 -29.82
C ALA A 190 -2.23 24.80 -29.31
N ALA A 191 -1.37 25.78 -28.98
CA ALA A 191 -0.06 25.54 -28.38
C ALA A 191 -0.17 24.82 -27.03
N ALA A 192 -1.08 25.26 -26.16
CA ALA A 192 -1.35 24.63 -24.87
C ALA A 192 -1.84 23.17 -25.02
N ALA A 193 -2.74 22.91 -25.98
CA ALA A 193 -3.19 21.56 -26.30
C ALA A 193 -2.04 20.67 -26.80
N GLY A 194 -1.16 21.20 -27.66
CA GLY A 194 0.02 20.50 -28.13
C GLY A 194 0.97 20.13 -26.97
N ALA A 195 1.24 21.08 -26.07
CA ALA A 195 2.03 20.84 -24.87
C ALA A 195 1.41 19.78 -23.96
N ALA A 196 0.08 19.76 -23.81
CA ALA A 196 -0.64 18.75 -23.04
C ALA A 196 -0.48 17.35 -23.62
N VAL A 197 -0.56 17.17 -24.95
CA VAL A 197 -0.33 15.88 -25.61
C VAL A 197 1.11 15.41 -25.41
N VAL A 198 2.08 16.28 -25.62
CA VAL A 198 3.51 15.96 -25.41
C VAL A 198 3.77 15.59 -23.95
N GLY A 199 3.18 16.32 -23.01
CA GLY A 199 3.26 16.03 -21.57
C GLY A 199 2.72 14.64 -21.22
N ALA A 200 1.58 14.25 -21.78
CA ALA A 200 0.98 12.93 -21.56
C ALA A 200 1.87 11.80 -22.10
N LEU A 201 2.45 11.98 -23.29
CA LEU A 201 3.37 11.01 -23.89
C LEU A 201 4.68 10.91 -23.11
N LEU A 202 5.20 12.04 -22.61
CA LEU A 202 6.39 12.06 -21.77
C LEU A 202 6.14 11.34 -20.44
N TRP A 203 4.97 11.54 -19.82
CA TRP A 203 4.58 10.79 -18.62
C TRP A 203 4.59 9.29 -18.87
N LYS A 204 3.93 8.84 -19.96
CA LYS A 204 3.93 7.43 -20.36
C LYS A 204 5.35 6.90 -20.50
N TYR A 205 6.20 7.61 -21.25
CA TYR A 205 7.57 7.19 -21.51
C TYR A 205 8.38 7.03 -20.22
N ILE A 206 8.33 8.01 -19.31
CA ILE A 206 9.05 7.95 -18.04
C ILE A 206 8.53 6.78 -17.19
N THR A 207 7.21 6.62 -17.08
CA THR A 207 6.63 5.58 -16.24
C THR A 207 7.01 4.19 -16.72
N VAL A 208 6.90 3.93 -18.03
CA VAL A 208 7.24 2.63 -18.62
C VAL A 208 8.75 2.35 -18.54
N TRP A 209 9.60 3.36 -18.78
CA TRP A 209 11.05 3.16 -18.80
C TRP A 209 11.64 2.93 -17.41
N PHE A 210 11.16 3.68 -16.41
CA PHE A 210 11.73 3.62 -15.06
C PHE A 210 10.97 2.66 -14.14
N GLY A 211 9.73 2.28 -14.47
CA GLY A 211 8.87 1.49 -13.59
C GLY A 211 8.43 2.25 -12.32
N TYR A 212 8.63 3.57 -12.30
CA TYR A 212 8.28 4.44 -11.18
C TYR A 212 7.40 5.59 -11.64
N GLU A 213 6.38 5.90 -10.85
CA GLU A 213 5.55 7.08 -11.04
C GLU A 213 6.10 8.28 -10.26
N PHE A 214 6.44 9.34 -10.96
CA PHE A 214 6.86 10.59 -10.34
C PHE A 214 5.73 11.62 -10.39
N ALA A 215 4.96 11.71 -9.32
CA ALA A 215 3.83 12.64 -9.23
C ALA A 215 4.21 14.11 -9.51
N ILE A 216 5.47 14.51 -9.28
CA ILE A 216 5.99 15.84 -9.61
C ILE A 216 5.89 16.20 -11.11
N ILE A 217 5.81 15.20 -12.01
CA ILE A 217 5.63 15.42 -13.45
C ILE A 217 4.33 16.20 -13.72
N ALA A 218 3.29 16.03 -12.90
CA ALA A 218 2.04 16.78 -13.03
C ALA A 218 2.25 18.30 -12.96
N ILE A 219 3.15 18.76 -12.08
CA ILE A 219 3.51 20.18 -11.97
C ILE A 219 4.25 20.62 -13.23
N GLY A 220 5.19 19.80 -13.72
CA GLY A 220 5.94 20.08 -14.94
C GLY A 220 5.03 20.22 -16.18
N ILE A 221 4.07 19.31 -16.34
CA ILE A 221 3.06 19.38 -17.41
C ILE A 221 2.22 20.65 -17.26
N GLY A 222 1.71 20.93 -16.05
CA GLY A 222 0.89 22.11 -15.83
C GLY A 222 1.61 23.41 -16.16
N ALA A 223 2.88 23.53 -15.73
CA ALA A 223 3.73 24.66 -16.06
C ALA A 223 3.94 24.78 -17.58
N ALA A 224 4.27 23.69 -18.27
CA ALA A 224 4.49 23.68 -19.71
C ALA A 224 3.23 24.10 -20.50
N VAL A 225 2.06 23.58 -20.12
CA VAL A 225 0.77 23.93 -20.74
C VAL A 225 0.44 25.41 -20.56
N GLY A 226 0.61 25.94 -19.35
CA GLY A 226 0.36 27.36 -19.08
C GLY A 226 1.35 28.29 -19.78
N ILE A 227 2.65 27.99 -19.75
CA ILE A 227 3.70 28.76 -20.45
C ILE A 227 3.45 28.75 -21.96
N ALA A 228 3.10 27.60 -22.53
CA ALA A 228 2.79 27.51 -23.95
C ALA A 228 1.60 28.38 -24.36
N ALA A 229 0.59 28.56 -23.51
CA ALA A 229 -0.51 29.48 -23.81
C ALA A 229 -0.05 30.94 -23.85
N VAL A 230 0.70 31.37 -22.83
CA VAL A 230 1.17 32.75 -22.67
C VAL A 230 2.21 33.14 -23.73
N MET A 231 3.12 32.24 -24.09
CA MET A 231 4.12 32.48 -25.14
C MET A 231 3.50 32.79 -26.51
N PHE A 232 2.24 32.41 -26.71
CA PHE A 232 1.46 32.66 -27.92
C PHE A 232 0.31 33.64 -27.66
N GLU A 233 0.53 34.57 -26.73
CA GLU A 233 -0.33 35.72 -26.43
C GLU A 233 -1.76 35.35 -26.00
N SER A 234 -1.94 34.17 -25.40
CA SER A 234 -3.20 33.80 -24.76
C SER A 234 -3.07 34.01 -23.25
N GLU A 235 -3.86 34.94 -22.72
CA GLU A 235 -3.85 35.33 -21.31
C GLU A 235 -5.29 35.59 -20.82
N GLY A 236 -5.46 35.66 -19.50
CA GLY A 236 -6.73 35.92 -18.84
C GLY A 236 -7.37 34.68 -18.23
N ILE A 237 -8.43 34.91 -17.46
CA ILE A 237 -9.11 33.86 -16.66
C ILE A 237 -9.59 32.71 -17.55
N ALA A 238 -10.15 33.02 -18.72
CA ALA A 238 -10.63 32.01 -19.67
C ALA A 238 -9.49 31.09 -20.13
N THR A 239 -8.32 31.65 -20.48
CA THR A 239 -7.15 30.88 -20.86
C THR A 239 -6.64 30.02 -19.72
N GLY A 240 -6.56 30.57 -18.50
CA GLY A 240 -6.21 29.79 -17.30
C GLY A 240 -7.11 28.57 -17.10
N VAL A 241 -8.44 28.73 -17.23
CA VAL A 241 -9.38 27.60 -17.14
C VAL A 241 -9.14 26.57 -18.23
N ILE A 242 -8.91 26.99 -19.48
CA ILE A 242 -8.61 26.06 -20.58
C ILE A 242 -7.30 25.29 -20.33
N CYS A 243 -6.24 25.97 -19.89
CA CYS A 243 -4.97 25.33 -19.53
C CYS A 243 -5.14 24.31 -18.39
N ALA A 244 -5.97 24.62 -17.39
CA ALA A 244 -6.30 23.71 -16.30
C ALA A 244 -7.00 22.43 -16.82
N VAL A 245 -7.97 22.57 -17.73
CA VAL A 245 -8.68 21.44 -18.34
C VAL A 245 -7.73 20.59 -19.20
N PHE A 246 -6.89 21.20 -20.04
CA PHE A 246 -5.91 20.46 -20.83
C PHE A 246 -4.89 19.72 -19.95
N THR A 247 -4.47 20.32 -18.86
CA THR A 247 -3.56 19.68 -17.89
C THR A 247 -4.22 18.48 -17.21
N LEU A 248 -5.49 18.62 -16.79
CA LEU A 248 -6.28 17.52 -16.24
C LEU A 248 -6.33 16.35 -17.24
N LEU A 249 -6.74 16.61 -18.48
CA LEU A 249 -6.81 15.58 -19.53
C LEU A 249 -5.45 14.97 -19.85
N SER A 250 -4.38 15.76 -19.84
CA SER A 250 -3.01 15.29 -20.06
C SER A 250 -2.56 14.32 -18.97
N ILE A 251 -2.80 14.65 -17.69
CA ILE A 251 -2.41 13.79 -16.57
C ILE A 251 -3.21 12.49 -16.57
N PHE A 252 -4.54 12.58 -16.73
CA PHE A 252 -5.39 11.39 -16.80
C PHE A 252 -5.07 10.53 -18.03
N GLY A 253 -4.89 11.14 -19.20
CA GLY A 253 -4.51 10.43 -20.42
C GLY A 253 -3.13 9.79 -20.32
N GLY A 254 -2.15 10.50 -19.76
CA GLY A 254 -0.80 10.01 -19.52
C GLY A 254 -0.79 8.79 -18.60
N LYS A 255 -1.50 8.87 -17.47
CA LYS A 255 -1.62 7.75 -16.52
C LYS A 255 -2.37 6.57 -17.13
N TYR A 256 -3.51 6.81 -17.81
CA TYR A 256 -4.24 5.76 -18.51
C TYR A 256 -3.36 5.00 -19.52
N MET A 257 -2.60 5.73 -20.34
CA MET A 257 -1.68 5.12 -21.32
C MET A 257 -0.52 4.38 -20.66
N ALA A 258 -0.01 4.87 -19.53
CA ALA A 258 1.02 4.18 -18.75
C ALA A 258 0.49 2.89 -18.15
N THR A 259 -0.67 2.92 -17.48
CA THR A 259 -1.33 1.75 -16.92
C THR A 259 -1.65 0.71 -17.99
N SER A 260 -2.20 1.12 -19.13
CA SER A 260 -2.47 0.21 -20.26
C SER A 260 -1.19 -0.47 -20.78
N SER A 261 -0.08 0.27 -20.87
CA SER A 261 1.19 -0.29 -21.33
C SER A 261 1.83 -1.22 -20.30
N LEU A 262 1.67 -0.93 -19.01
CA LEU A 262 2.15 -1.78 -17.93
C LEU A 262 1.32 -3.05 -17.79
N GLN A 263 0.00 -2.99 -18.05
CA GLN A 263 -0.88 -4.16 -18.03
C GLN A 263 -0.44 -5.21 -19.06
N GLU A 264 0.02 -4.79 -20.24
CA GLU A 264 0.60 -5.69 -21.25
C GLU A 264 1.94 -6.29 -20.80
N SER A 265 2.83 -5.48 -20.21
CA SER A 265 4.13 -5.95 -19.68
C SER A 265 3.94 -6.92 -18.52
N TRP A 266 3.07 -6.59 -17.58
CA TRP A 266 2.81 -7.40 -16.38
C TRP A 266 2.28 -8.79 -16.73
N ALA A 267 1.43 -8.91 -17.75
CA ALA A 267 0.99 -10.23 -18.22
C ALA A 267 2.18 -11.11 -18.63
N HIS A 268 3.16 -10.53 -19.33
CA HIS A 268 4.39 -11.24 -19.71
C HIS A 268 5.28 -11.54 -18.50
N ASP A 269 5.48 -10.56 -17.62
CA ASP A 269 6.34 -10.68 -16.44
C ASP A 269 5.79 -11.73 -15.46
N ILE A 270 4.48 -11.71 -15.19
CA ILE A 270 3.79 -12.72 -14.36
C ILE A 270 3.96 -14.10 -14.97
N THR A 271 3.74 -14.25 -16.27
CA THR A 271 3.94 -15.53 -16.97
C THR A 271 5.38 -16.04 -16.82
N SER A 272 6.36 -15.16 -16.98
CA SER A 272 7.78 -15.51 -16.83
C SER A 272 8.18 -15.85 -15.39
N ALA A 273 7.62 -15.14 -14.40
CA ALA A 273 7.85 -15.39 -12.98
C ALA A 273 7.25 -16.74 -12.58
N ILE A 274 6.04 -17.04 -13.07
CA ILE A 274 5.40 -18.34 -12.86
C ILE A 274 6.22 -19.47 -13.47
N ALA A 275 6.77 -19.29 -14.69
CA ALA A 275 7.62 -20.29 -15.31
C ALA A 275 8.88 -20.61 -14.47
N GLY A 276 9.39 -19.64 -13.71
CA GLY A 276 10.50 -19.86 -12.76
C GLY A 276 10.11 -20.65 -11.50
N GLU A 277 8.83 -20.71 -11.17
CA GLU A 277 8.26 -21.34 -9.98
C GLU A 277 7.24 -22.44 -10.33
N GLU A 278 7.36 -23.05 -11.51
CA GLU A 278 6.37 -23.98 -12.08
C GLU A 278 5.94 -25.07 -11.10
N GLU A 279 6.89 -25.62 -10.32
CA GLU A 279 6.62 -26.67 -9.32
C GLU A 279 5.60 -26.23 -8.25
N ILE A 280 5.67 -24.96 -7.82
CA ILE A 280 4.77 -24.40 -6.80
C ILE A 280 3.35 -24.28 -7.40
N TYR A 281 3.24 -23.72 -8.60
CA TYR A 281 1.95 -23.54 -9.27
C TYR A 281 1.33 -24.87 -9.69
N GLN A 282 2.15 -25.85 -10.07
CA GLN A 282 1.68 -27.19 -10.38
C GLN A 282 1.06 -27.85 -9.15
N LYS A 283 1.59 -27.60 -7.95
CA LYS A 283 0.96 -28.07 -6.70
C LYS A 283 -0.42 -27.44 -6.48
N TYR A 284 -0.57 -26.13 -6.71
CA TYR A 284 -1.87 -25.46 -6.60
C TYR A 284 -2.86 -25.98 -7.63
N TYR A 285 -2.44 -26.12 -8.89
CA TYR A 285 -3.25 -26.73 -9.94
C TYR A 285 -3.76 -28.13 -9.56
N GLN A 286 -2.89 -28.97 -8.99
CA GLN A 286 -3.28 -30.30 -8.52
C GLN A 286 -4.22 -30.26 -7.31
N GLN A 287 -4.14 -29.23 -6.47
CA GLN A 287 -5.09 -29.00 -5.37
C GLN A 287 -6.47 -28.60 -5.92
N ASP A 288 -6.50 -27.70 -6.91
CA ASP A 288 -7.74 -27.24 -7.53
C ASP A 288 -8.45 -28.35 -8.31
N LEU A 289 -7.71 -29.19 -9.05
CA LEU A 289 -8.29 -30.36 -9.72
C LEU A 289 -8.95 -31.31 -8.72
N LYS A 290 -8.27 -31.61 -7.60
CA LYS A 290 -8.82 -32.47 -6.55
C LYS A 290 -10.03 -31.83 -5.87
N ALA A 291 -9.98 -30.53 -5.61
CA ALA A 291 -11.09 -29.81 -5.02
C ALA A 291 -12.30 -29.79 -5.98
N ALA A 292 -12.08 -29.59 -7.27
CA ALA A 292 -13.12 -29.60 -8.28
C ALA A 292 -13.76 -31.00 -8.43
N GLU A 293 -12.94 -32.06 -8.46
CA GLU A 293 -13.42 -33.45 -8.48
C GLU A 293 -14.24 -33.78 -7.22
N ALA A 294 -13.76 -33.37 -6.04
CA ALA A 294 -14.45 -33.59 -4.77
C ALA A 294 -15.73 -32.75 -4.64
N PHE A 295 -15.78 -31.57 -5.25
CA PHE A 295 -16.95 -30.70 -5.26
C PHE A 295 -18.06 -31.30 -6.13
N GLY A 296 -17.73 -31.76 -7.34
CA GLY A 296 -18.63 -32.45 -8.26
C GLY A 296 -19.97 -31.74 -8.49
N ASP A 297 -21.00 -32.53 -8.84
CA ASP A 297 -22.32 -32.02 -9.22
C ASP A 297 -23.24 -31.64 -8.05
N GLY A 298 -22.82 -31.69 -6.78
CA GLY A 298 -23.80 -31.43 -5.73
C GLY A 298 -23.34 -31.56 -4.28
N ILE A 299 -22.72 -30.51 -3.78
CA ILE A 299 -22.76 -30.20 -2.36
C ILE A 299 -23.96 -29.27 -2.10
N GLU A 300 -25.15 -29.84 -1.97
CA GLU A 300 -26.38 -29.07 -1.68
C GLU A 300 -26.60 -28.83 -0.19
N ASP A 301 -25.99 -29.68 0.64
CA ASP A 301 -26.16 -29.66 2.08
C ASP A 301 -25.11 -28.75 2.74
N LYS A 302 -25.57 -27.85 3.63
CA LYS A 302 -24.72 -26.87 4.31
C LYS A 302 -23.64 -27.54 5.17
N GLU A 303 -23.94 -28.66 5.85
CA GLU A 303 -22.96 -29.36 6.68
C GLU A 303 -21.86 -29.99 5.81
N LYS A 304 -22.24 -30.58 4.67
CA LYS A 304 -21.27 -31.09 3.68
C LYS A 304 -20.43 -29.98 3.04
N LEU A 305 -21.02 -28.82 2.78
CA LEU A 305 -20.30 -27.65 2.26
C LEU A 305 -19.26 -27.19 3.27
N ILE A 306 -19.66 -27.04 4.53
CA ILE A 306 -18.74 -26.67 5.61
C ILE A 306 -17.58 -27.68 5.74
N ALA A 307 -17.88 -28.98 5.68
CA ALA A 307 -16.84 -30.02 5.70
C ALA A 307 -15.89 -29.88 4.51
N PHE A 308 -16.42 -29.67 3.30
CA PHE A 308 -15.62 -29.46 2.09
C PHE A 308 -14.71 -28.24 2.21
N LEU A 309 -15.25 -27.11 2.69
CA LEU A 309 -14.50 -25.86 2.86
C LEU A 309 -13.35 -26.03 3.86
N ASN A 310 -13.60 -26.75 4.95
CA ASN A 310 -12.57 -27.07 5.95
C ASN A 310 -11.49 -28.00 5.38
N ASP A 311 -11.88 -29.06 4.67
CA ASP A 311 -10.95 -30.08 4.17
C ASP A 311 -10.02 -29.54 3.07
N HIS A 312 -10.51 -28.60 2.25
CA HIS A 312 -9.74 -27.97 1.18
C HIS A 312 -9.12 -26.62 1.57
N GLY A 313 -9.31 -26.19 2.82
CA GLY A 313 -8.65 -24.99 3.35
C GLY A 313 -9.20 -23.66 2.81
N TYR A 314 -10.48 -23.63 2.41
CA TYR A 314 -11.18 -22.40 2.00
C TYR A 314 -11.60 -21.51 3.17
N LEU A 315 -11.51 -22.00 4.41
CA LEU A 315 -11.86 -21.25 5.61
C LEU A 315 -10.63 -20.63 6.26
N GLU A 316 -10.70 -19.33 6.57
CA GLU A 316 -9.71 -18.67 7.42
C GLU A 316 -9.97 -18.90 8.93
N ILE A 317 -11.22 -19.25 9.29
CA ILE A 317 -11.69 -19.41 10.67
C ILE A 317 -11.54 -20.88 11.14
N TYR A 318 -11.20 -21.09 12.42
CA TYR A 318 -10.90 -22.41 12.99
C TYR A 318 -12.11 -23.13 13.60
N ALA A 319 -13.22 -22.42 13.79
CA ALA A 319 -14.41 -22.92 14.45
C ALA A 319 -15.49 -23.19 13.38
N VAL A 320 -15.79 -24.46 13.18
CA VAL A 320 -16.74 -24.97 12.17
C VAL A 320 -18.17 -24.42 12.40
N ASP A 321 -18.47 -24.05 13.64
CA ASP A 321 -19.73 -23.46 14.09
C ASP A 321 -19.83 -21.94 13.90
N GLU A 322 -18.74 -21.27 13.51
CA GLU A 322 -18.70 -19.81 13.31
C GLU A 322 -18.79 -19.36 11.84
N ILE A 323 -18.94 -20.30 10.89
CA ILE A 323 -19.03 -19.95 9.47
C ILE A 323 -20.32 -19.19 9.21
N SER A 324 -20.18 -17.93 8.87
CA SER A 324 -21.30 -17.04 8.59
C SER A 324 -21.95 -17.37 7.25
N ASP A 325 -23.25 -17.08 7.12
CA ASP A 325 -23.95 -17.22 5.84
C ASP A 325 -23.33 -16.29 4.76
N ALA A 326 -22.64 -15.21 5.18
CA ALA A 326 -21.91 -14.33 4.28
C ALA A 326 -20.69 -15.01 3.65
N GLU A 327 -19.89 -15.76 4.42
CA GLU A 327 -18.75 -16.51 3.87
C GLU A 327 -19.19 -17.61 2.91
N ILE A 328 -20.32 -18.27 3.21
CA ILE A 328 -20.92 -19.24 2.29
C ILE A 328 -21.41 -18.56 1.01
N ALA A 329 -22.01 -17.38 1.11
CA ALA A 329 -22.41 -16.59 -0.05
C ALA A 329 -21.20 -16.22 -0.91
N ASP A 330 -20.12 -15.71 -0.31
CA ASP A 330 -18.89 -15.34 -1.01
C ASP A 330 -18.26 -16.57 -1.69
N PHE A 331 -18.19 -17.71 -1.01
CA PHE A 331 -17.69 -18.95 -1.62
C PHE A 331 -18.53 -19.38 -2.83
N ASN A 332 -19.85 -19.31 -2.71
CA ASN A 332 -20.76 -19.64 -3.81
C ASN A 332 -20.67 -18.65 -4.99
N GLU A 333 -20.40 -17.37 -4.71
CA GLU A 333 -20.25 -16.34 -5.74
C GLU A 333 -18.90 -16.45 -6.48
N PHE A 334 -17.81 -16.63 -5.74
CA PHE A 334 -16.46 -16.52 -6.31
C PHE A 334 -15.77 -17.86 -6.59
N VAL A 335 -15.98 -18.89 -5.76
CA VAL A 335 -15.21 -20.14 -5.83
C VAL A 335 -15.97 -21.25 -6.54
N VAL A 336 -17.27 -21.41 -6.27
CA VAL A 336 -18.09 -22.47 -6.90
C VAL A 336 -18.07 -22.39 -8.43
N PRO A 337 -18.23 -21.23 -9.09
CA PRO A 337 -18.16 -21.15 -10.55
C PRO A 337 -16.80 -21.57 -11.10
N HIS A 338 -15.72 -21.30 -10.37
CA HIS A 338 -14.37 -21.70 -10.74
C HIS A 338 -14.18 -23.22 -10.65
N LEU A 339 -14.58 -23.83 -9.52
CA LEU A 339 -14.51 -25.30 -9.35
C LEU A 339 -15.36 -26.04 -10.38
N LYS A 340 -16.58 -25.57 -10.66
CA LYS A 340 -17.43 -26.13 -11.72
C LYS A 340 -16.76 -26.07 -13.08
N ARG A 341 -16.20 -24.90 -13.44
CA ARG A 341 -15.47 -24.73 -14.70
C ARG A 341 -14.32 -25.73 -14.82
N ILE A 342 -13.51 -25.90 -13.77
CA ILE A 342 -12.40 -26.87 -13.76
C ILE A 342 -12.93 -28.30 -13.91
N SER A 343 -13.99 -28.66 -13.20
CA SER A 343 -14.58 -30.00 -13.28
C SER A 343 -15.16 -30.30 -14.67
N GLU A 344 -15.77 -29.31 -15.32
CA GLU A 344 -16.41 -29.47 -16.63
C GLU A 344 -15.39 -29.48 -17.78
N THR A 345 -14.38 -28.62 -17.74
CA THR A 345 -13.41 -28.48 -18.84
C THR A 345 -12.16 -29.33 -18.67
N ASN A 346 -11.83 -29.75 -17.44
CA ASN A 346 -10.60 -30.44 -17.08
C ASN A 346 -9.37 -29.80 -17.74
N PRO A 347 -9.10 -28.52 -17.45
CA PRO A 347 -8.11 -27.75 -18.19
C PRO A 347 -6.71 -28.30 -17.96
N SER A 348 -5.85 -28.22 -18.96
CA SER A 348 -4.41 -28.43 -18.80
C SER A 348 -3.82 -27.40 -17.83
N PHE A 349 -2.61 -27.65 -17.31
CA PHE A 349 -1.93 -26.71 -16.42
C PHE A 349 -1.79 -25.31 -17.05
N GLU A 350 -1.44 -25.23 -18.33
CA GLU A 350 -1.29 -23.97 -19.06
C GLU A 350 -2.63 -23.22 -19.21
N GLU A 351 -3.71 -23.95 -19.49
CA GLU A 351 -5.07 -23.38 -19.57
C GLU A 351 -5.59 -22.92 -18.21
N TRP A 352 -5.36 -23.71 -17.15
CA TRP A 352 -5.71 -23.33 -15.78
C TRP A 352 -4.93 -22.09 -15.34
N LEU A 353 -3.63 -22.02 -15.65
CA LEU A 353 -2.79 -20.89 -15.30
C LEU A 353 -3.26 -19.62 -15.99
N LYS A 354 -3.53 -19.72 -17.29
CA LYS A 354 -4.10 -18.65 -18.09
C LYS A 354 -5.46 -18.18 -17.55
N GLY A 355 -6.37 -19.10 -17.26
CA GLY A 355 -7.68 -18.77 -16.71
C GLY A 355 -7.63 -18.15 -15.31
N SER A 356 -6.70 -18.60 -14.47
CA SER A 356 -6.61 -18.15 -13.07
C SER A 356 -5.97 -16.76 -12.94
N PHE A 357 -4.99 -16.44 -13.79
CA PHE A 357 -4.23 -15.20 -13.70
C PHE A 357 -4.55 -14.20 -14.82
N GLU A 358 -4.66 -14.67 -16.07
CA GLU A 358 -4.74 -13.77 -17.22
C GLU A 358 -6.15 -13.20 -17.41
N GLU A 359 -7.20 -14.01 -17.26
CA GLU A 359 -8.60 -13.56 -17.41
C GLU A 359 -8.96 -12.51 -16.34
N ASN A 360 -8.64 -12.80 -15.08
CA ASN A 360 -8.93 -11.88 -13.97
C ASN A 360 -8.21 -10.54 -14.10
N ILE A 361 -7.00 -10.51 -14.67
CA ILE A 361 -6.24 -9.26 -14.86
C ILE A 361 -6.71 -8.50 -16.11
N LYS A 362 -7.11 -9.20 -17.17
CA LYS A 362 -7.58 -8.57 -18.42
C LYS A 362 -8.95 -7.94 -18.30
N ASP A 363 -9.82 -8.52 -17.48
CA ASP A 363 -11.18 -8.03 -17.30
C ASP A 363 -11.27 -6.82 -16.38
N LEU A 364 -10.20 -6.51 -15.63
CA LEU A 364 -10.13 -5.27 -14.86
C LEU A 364 -10.06 -4.06 -15.80
N PRO A 365 -11.05 -3.14 -15.73
CA PRO A 365 -11.01 -1.94 -16.54
C PRO A 365 -9.73 -1.15 -16.22
N THR A 366 -8.98 -0.76 -17.25
CA THR A 366 -7.75 0.04 -17.09
C THR A 366 -8.00 1.31 -16.27
N ALA A 367 -9.19 1.90 -16.37
CA ALA A 367 -9.59 3.03 -15.55
C ALA A 367 -9.61 2.70 -14.04
N THR A 368 -10.12 1.52 -13.65
CA THR A 368 -10.15 1.08 -12.26
C THR A 368 -8.74 0.91 -11.71
N LEU A 369 -7.85 0.27 -12.48
CA LEU A 369 -6.44 0.11 -12.11
C LEU A 369 -5.74 1.46 -11.97
N MET A 370 -5.97 2.36 -12.93
CA MET A 370 -5.44 3.73 -12.90
C MET A 370 -5.91 4.50 -11.66
N PHE A 371 -7.19 4.41 -11.28
CA PHE A 371 -7.71 5.09 -10.09
C PHE A 371 -7.22 4.46 -8.78
N ALA A 372 -7.08 3.13 -8.72
CA ALA A 372 -6.50 2.46 -7.57
C ALA A 372 -5.05 2.93 -7.31
N ASP A 373 -4.32 3.23 -8.39
CA ASP A 373 -2.95 3.71 -8.33
C ASP A 373 -2.85 5.24 -8.05
N PHE A 374 -3.98 5.98 -8.06
CA PHE A 374 -4.01 7.37 -7.56
C PHE A 374 -3.96 7.38 -6.03
N GLY A 375 -2.76 7.21 -5.48
CA GLY A 375 -2.51 7.47 -4.06
C GLY A 375 -2.80 8.93 -3.69
N ILE A 376 -2.91 9.21 -2.39
CA ILE A 376 -3.16 10.55 -1.85
C ILE A 376 -2.16 11.57 -2.40
N MET A 377 -0.89 11.17 -2.56
CA MET A 377 0.15 12.02 -3.15
C MET A 377 -0.16 12.39 -4.61
N GLY A 378 -0.62 11.43 -5.41
CA GLY A 378 -1.02 11.69 -6.81
C GLY A 378 -2.13 12.74 -6.90
N ILE A 379 -3.10 12.69 -5.99
CA ILE A 379 -4.20 13.68 -5.91
C ILE A 379 -3.64 15.08 -5.59
N VAL A 380 -2.75 15.20 -4.61
CA VAL A 380 -2.13 16.49 -4.26
C VAL A 380 -1.39 17.08 -5.47
N PHE A 381 -0.55 16.28 -6.14
CA PHE A 381 0.23 16.75 -7.29
C PHE A 381 -0.64 17.03 -8.52
N LEU A 382 -1.76 16.32 -8.70
CA LEU A 382 -2.77 16.63 -9.71
C LEU A 382 -3.31 18.06 -9.50
N PHE A 383 -3.75 18.39 -8.29
CA PHE A 383 -4.23 19.74 -7.99
C PHE A 383 -3.14 20.81 -8.14
N LEU A 384 -1.90 20.51 -7.72
CA LEU A 384 -0.77 21.42 -7.92
C LEU A 384 -0.47 21.63 -9.41
N GLY A 385 -0.53 20.59 -10.24
CA GLY A 385 -0.37 20.68 -11.69
C GLY A 385 -1.45 21.55 -12.34
N ILE A 386 -2.73 21.27 -12.02
CA ILE A 386 -3.87 22.04 -12.52
C ILE A 386 -3.78 23.51 -12.07
N GLY A 387 -3.48 23.75 -10.80
CA GLY A 387 -3.32 25.10 -10.25
C GLY A 387 -2.15 25.86 -10.87
N THR A 388 -1.04 25.17 -11.16
CA THR A 388 0.10 25.74 -11.88
C THR A 388 -0.29 26.13 -13.30
N ALA A 389 -0.98 25.27 -14.03
CA ALA A 389 -1.46 25.56 -15.38
C ALA A 389 -2.43 26.74 -15.42
N PHE A 390 -3.37 26.78 -14.48
CA PHE A 390 -4.32 27.87 -14.33
C PHE A 390 -3.60 29.20 -14.08
N LYS A 391 -2.74 29.23 -13.07
CA LYS A 391 -2.01 30.45 -12.68
C LYS A 391 -1.12 30.96 -13.81
N MET A 392 -0.40 30.06 -14.50
CA MET A 392 0.46 30.43 -15.62
C MET A 392 -0.38 30.90 -16.82
N GLY A 393 -1.42 30.16 -17.20
CA GLY A 393 -2.27 30.50 -18.35
C GLY A 393 -3.10 31.77 -18.18
N MET A 394 -3.32 32.22 -16.94
CA MET A 394 -3.91 33.54 -16.68
C MET A 394 -3.02 34.71 -17.15
N GLY A 395 -1.72 34.49 -17.34
CA GLY A 395 -0.75 35.57 -17.50
C GLY A 395 -0.40 36.22 -16.16
N GLY A 396 0.78 36.81 -16.07
CA GLY A 396 1.21 37.57 -14.89
C GLY A 396 0.87 39.04 -15.05
N ASP A 397 0.22 39.61 -14.04
CA ASP A 397 0.44 41.01 -13.67
C ASP A 397 1.54 41.07 -12.59
#